data_AF-A0A1F4JY98-F1
#
_entry.id   AF-A0A1F4JY98-F1
#
_cell.length_a   1.000
_cell.length_b   1.000
_cell.length_c   1.000
_cell.angle_alpha   90.00
_cell.angle_beta   90.00
_cell.angle_gamma   90.00
#
_symmetry.space_group_name_H-M   'P 1'
#
loop_
_entity.id
_entity.type
_entity.pdbx_description
1 polymer ?
#
loop_
_entity_poly.entity_id
_entity_poly.type
_entity_poly.pdbx_seq_one_letter_code
_entity_poly.pdbx_strand_id
1 'polypeptide(L)'
;MSLKQQAEIWLRTVVSKHLGSNIRRYKWSSYLGEVSHNSLGGISFLPPCEGKVAEVSDEFTLVKTAASCFCVVSNALLGQPVAEGDKIGLTFYKPKRFDGTKADGSDDPSEGGVRTVMLTGAASLFPVKWEGRYLGINDRFADAYTEIRNPYLRDLITQLERMPVSNGLRAVVNVLIDANATGLTFNDPSESESASSPPAIRMSVSTEKHKGQVEISYDRAMDVYAVRLTPDSGSGPLVLDNVYFNQLGEVLIDGIDDGRWMLAAVAMIKPAPKKRKLVQPAEA
;
A
#
# COMPACT_ATOMS: atom_id res chain seq x y z
N MET A 1 19.84 16.08 4.52
CA MET A 1 18.73 16.81 3.89
C MET A 1 17.70 15.76 3.49
N SER A 2 16.42 15.93 3.81
CA SER A 2 15.40 14.93 3.43
C SER A 2 15.04 15.02 1.95
N LEU A 3 14.48 13.95 1.38
CA LEU A 3 13.97 13.93 0.00
C LEU A 3 12.96 15.04 -0.23
N LYS A 4 12.07 15.30 0.75
CA LYS A 4 11.11 16.41 0.66
C LYS A 4 11.76 17.79 0.58
N GLN A 5 12.85 18.03 1.32
CA GLN A 5 13.60 19.28 1.24
C GLN A 5 14.27 19.43 -0.13
N GLN A 6 14.85 18.36 -0.68
CA GLN A 6 15.43 18.35 -2.02
C GLN A 6 14.37 18.64 -3.09
N ALA A 7 13.21 17.97 -3.01
CA ALA A 7 12.08 18.20 -3.89
C ALA A 7 11.56 19.64 -3.83
N GLU A 8 11.49 20.24 -2.64
CA GLU A 8 11.09 21.64 -2.47
C GLU A 8 12.10 22.61 -3.10
N ILE A 9 13.40 22.40 -2.87
CA ILE A 9 14.47 23.21 -3.46
C ILE A 9 14.40 23.11 -4.99
N TRP A 10 14.32 21.89 -5.52
CA TRP A 10 14.20 21.64 -6.95
C TRP A 10 12.96 22.32 -7.54
N LEU A 11 11.78 22.12 -6.93
CA LEU A 11 10.52 22.72 -7.38
C LEU A 11 10.62 24.24 -7.50
N ARG A 12 11.25 24.92 -6.53
CA ARG A 12 11.41 26.39 -6.56
C ARG A 12 12.21 26.88 -7.78
N THR A 13 13.09 26.05 -8.34
CA THR A 13 13.88 26.42 -9.53
C THR A 13 13.11 26.27 -10.84
N VAL A 14 12.12 25.36 -10.90
CA VAL A 14 11.40 25.02 -12.14
C VAL A 14 9.98 25.60 -12.20
N VAL A 15 9.32 25.82 -11.05
CA VAL A 15 7.87 26.12 -10.98
C VAL A 15 7.50 27.42 -11.71
N SER A 16 8.37 28.44 -11.69
CA SER A 16 8.11 29.75 -12.30
C SER A 16 7.88 29.68 -13.81
N LYS A 17 8.53 28.75 -14.51
CA LYS A 17 8.36 28.49 -15.95
C LYS A 17 6.95 27.99 -16.27
N HIS A 18 6.30 27.35 -15.29
CA HIS A 18 5.03 26.64 -15.45
C HIS A 18 3.84 27.38 -14.83
N LEU A 19 4.06 28.55 -14.21
CA LEU A 19 2.99 29.39 -13.67
C LEU A 19 2.49 30.39 -14.70
N GLY A 20 1.20 30.71 -14.64
CA GLY A 20 0.65 31.83 -15.40
C GLY A 20 1.22 33.16 -14.88
N SER A 21 1.38 34.15 -15.76
CA SER A 21 2.00 35.46 -15.47
C SER A 21 1.40 36.21 -14.26
N ASN A 22 0.09 36.02 -14.02
CA ASN A 22 -0.65 36.66 -12.92
C ASN A 22 -0.69 35.82 -11.63
N ILE A 23 -0.14 34.61 -11.62
CA ILE A 23 -0.21 33.70 -10.47
C ILE A 23 0.99 33.98 -9.55
N ARG A 24 0.69 34.35 -8.29
CA ARG A 24 1.70 34.69 -7.27
C ARG A 24 1.90 33.62 -6.20
N ARG A 25 0.98 32.66 -6.11
CA ARG A 25 1.01 31.56 -5.14
C ARG A 25 0.69 30.26 -5.83
N TYR A 26 1.33 29.19 -5.38
CA TYR A 26 1.06 27.83 -5.84
C TYR A 26 0.91 26.89 -4.66
N LYS A 27 0.26 25.77 -4.90
CA LYS A 27 0.16 24.64 -3.96
C LYS A 27 0.88 23.45 -4.58
N TRP A 28 1.47 22.62 -3.74
CA TRP A 28 2.07 21.38 -4.18
C TRP A 28 1.89 20.26 -3.18
N SER A 29 1.88 19.03 -3.69
CA SER A 29 1.93 17.78 -2.93
C SER A 29 3.13 16.96 -3.39
N SER A 30 3.54 15.99 -2.57
CA SER A 30 4.74 15.20 -2.83
C SER A 30 4.52 13.71 -2.56
N TYR A 31 4.86 12.85 -3.51
CA TYR A 31 4.89 11.40 -3.34
C TYR A 31 6.34 10.91 -3.37
N LEU A 32 6.93 10.82 -2.17
CA LEU A 32 8.37 10.57 -1.97
C LEU A 32 8.66 9.35 -1.09
N GLY A 33 7.62 8.56 -0.77
CA GLY A 33 7.73 7.41 0.13
C GLY A 33 7.75 7.76 1.62
N GLU A 34 7.48 9.01 1.98
CA GLU A 34 7.40 9.49 3.36
C GLU A 34 5.98 9.32 3.94
N VAL A 35 5.89 9.03 5.24
CA VAL A 35 4.61 9.06 5.98
C VAL A 35 4.15 10.50 6.14
N SER A 36 2.90 10.76 5.81
CA SER A 36 2.22 12.03 6.12
C SER A 36 1.12 11.78 7.13
N HIS A 37 0.88 12.74 8.02
CA HIS A 37 -0.20 12.69 8.99
C HIS A 37 -1.19 13.83 8.76
N ASN A 38 -2.47 13.56 9.03
CA ASN A 38 -3.50 14.58 9.10
C ASN A 38 -3.49 15.30 10.47
N SER A 39 -4.30 16.33 10.63
CA SER A 39 -4.36 17.12 11.88
C SER A 39 -4.82 16.33 13.11
N LEU A 40 -5.41 15.14 12.93
CA LEU A 40 -5.83 14.23 14.00
C LEU A 40 -4.79 13.14 14.28
N GLY A 41 -3.61 13.21 13.65
CA GLY A 41 -2.52 12.24 13.83
C GLY A 41 -2.67 10.95 13.00
N GLY A 42 -3.76 10.78 12.26
CA GLY A 42 -3.95 9.64 11.37
C GLY A 42 -3.07 9.73 10.12
N ILE A 43 -2.64 8.58 9.59
CA ILE A 43 -1.88 8.52 8.34
C ILE A 43 -2.71 9.10 7.19
N SER A 44 -2.08 9.92 6.37
CA SER A 44 -2.68 10.61 5.23
C SER A 44 -2.06 10.12 3.93
N PHE A 45 -2.91 9.59 3.05
CA PHE A 45 -2.54 9.17 1.70
C PHE A 45 -2.92 10.26 0.69
N LEU A 46 -2.12 10.41 -0.36
CA LEU A 46 -2.43 11.35 -1.42
C LEU A 46 -3.66 10.89 -2.21
N PRO A 47 -4.59 11.81 -2.54
CA PRO A 47 -5.65 11.50 -3.49
C PRO A 47 -5.06 11.30 -4.90
N PRO A 48 -5.72 10.51 -5.76
CA PRO A 48 -5.31 10.40 -7.16
C PRO A 48 -5.35 11.77 -7.83
N CYS A 49 -4.46 12.00 -8.79
CA CYS A 49 -4.41 13.26 -9.52
C CYS A 49 -4.18 13.04 -11.01
N GLU A 50 -4.73 13.93 -11.82
CA GLU A 50 -4.48 13.99 -13.26
C GLU A 50 -3.75 15.29 -13.58
N GLY A 51 -2.80 15.23 -14.52
CA GLY A 51 -2.08 16.42 -14.93
C GLY A 51 -1.14 16.21 -16.11
N LYS A 52 -0.48 17.30 -16.49
CA LYS A 52 0.56 17.29 -17.52
C LYS A 52 1.93 17.21 -16.85
N VAL A 53 2.80 16.33 -17.32
CA VAL A 53 4.21 16.30 -16.94
C VAL A 53 4.87 17.58 -17.44
N ALA A 54 5.25 18.42 -16.48
CA ALA A 54 5.78 19.76 -16.70
C ALA A 54 7.30 19.77 -16.83
N GLU A 55 7.98 19.02 -15.97
CA GLU A 55 9.44 18.90 -15.96
C GLU A 55 9.81 17.48 -15.47
N VAL A 56 10.87 16.90 -16.01
CA VAL A 56 11.47 15.65 -15.53
C VAL A 56 12.95 15.90 -15.26
N SER A 57 13.40 15.58 -14.05
CA SER A 57 14.81 15.59 -13.65
C SER A 57 15.31 14.16 -13.41
N ASP A 58 16.56 14.00 -12.98
CA ASP A 58 17.12 12.69 -12.67
C ASP A 58 16.39 12.02 -11.49
N GLU A 59 15.98 12.79 -10.47
CA GLU A 59 15.37 12.26 -9.24
C GLU A 59 13.84 12.46 -9.17
N PHE A 60 13.33 13.54 -9.76
CA PHE A 60 11.92 13.95 -9.60
C PHE A 60 11.20 14.22 -10.91
N THR A 61 9.91 13.93 -10.91
CA THR A 61 8.95 14.29 -11.94
C THR A 61 7.95 15.31 -11.40
N LEU A 62 7.76 16.42 -12.11
CA LEU A 62 6.79 17.46 -11.78
C LEU A 62 5.54 17.30 -12.64
N VAL A 63 4.39 17.06 -12.01
CA VAL A 63 3.08 17.00 -12.67
C VAL A 63 2.28 18.24 -12.34
N LYS A 64 1.89 19.00 -13.36
CA LYS A 64 0.99 20.15 -13.23
C LYS A 64 -0.45 19.66 -13.27
N THR A 65 -1.14 19.69 -12.13
CA THR A 65 -2.51 19.20 -11.96
C THR A 65 -3.56 20.28 -12.17
N ALA A 66 -3.21 21.54 -11.89
CA ALA A 66 -4.04 22.71 -12.20
C ALA A 66 -3.16 23.92 -12.53
N ALA A 67 -3.78 25.09 -12.81
CA ALA A 67 -3.06 26.31 -13.16
C ALA A 67 -1.97 26.72 -12.15
N SER A 68 -2.23 26.48 -10.85
CA SER A 68 -1.34 26.78 -9.72
C SER A 68 -1.12 25.59 -8.77
N CYS A 69 -1.43 24.37 -9.22
CA CYS A 69 -1.29 23.15 -8.41
C CYS A 69 -0.34 22.17 -9.07
N PHE A 70 0.54 21.58 -8.27
CA PHE A 70 1.58 20.67 -8.71
C PHE A 70 1.65 19.43 -7.83
N CYS A 71 2.12 18.32 -8.39
CA CYS A 71 2.46 17.12 -7.66
C CYS A 71 3.90 16.74 -8.04
N VAL A 72 4.77 16.60 -7.05
CA VAL A 72 6.14 16.11 -7.23
C VAL A 72 6.17 14.64 -6.88
N VAL A 73 6.71 13.81 -7.77
CA VAL A 73 6.83 12.37 -7.56
C VAL A 73 8.30 11.97 -7.69
N SER A 74 8.80 11.13 -6.79
CA SER A 74 10.11 10.51 -6.95
C SER A 74 10.09 9.57 -8.15
N ASN A 75 11.08 9.67 -9.03
CA ASN A 75 11.17 8.83 -10.22
C ASN A 75 11.26 7.34 -9.86
N ALA A 76 11.89 7.01 -8.72
CA ALA A 76 11.97 5.64 -8.21
C ALA A 76 10.60 5.06 -7.78
N LEU A 77 9.59 5.92 -7.58
CA LEU A 77 8.24 5.53 -7.17
C LEU A 77 7.23 5.62 -8.32
N LEU A 78 7.66 5.93 -9.54
CA LEU A 78 6.78 5.86 -10.71
C LEU A 78 6.70 4.41 -11.20
N GLY A 79 5.48 3.88 -11.37
CA GLY A 79 5.29 2.52 -11.88
C GLY A 79 5.75 2.32 -13.33
N GLN A 80 5.95 3.40 -14.08
CA GLN A 80 6.53 3.39 -15.42
C GLN A 80 7.17 4.76 -15.73
N PRO A 81 8.15 4.84 -16.66
CA PRO A 81 8.74 6.10 -17.06
C PRO A 81 7.72 7.00 -17.76
N VAL A 82 7.88 8.32 -17.59
CA VAL A 82 7.07 9.36 -18.23
C VAL A 82 7.98 10.42 -18.86
N ALA A 83 7.48 11.11 -19.87
CA ALA A 83 8.20 12.16 -20.58
C ALA A 83 7.56 13.53 -20.37
N GLU A 84 8.37 14.58 -20.47
CA GLU A 84 7.86 15.95 -20.48
C GLU A 84 6.82 16.14 -21.60
N GLY A 85 5.69 16.73 -21.22
CA GLY A 85 4.58 16.94 -22.14
C GLY A 85 3.49 15.88 -22.08
N ASP A 86 3.74 14.71 -21.49
CA ASP A 86 2.72 13.67 -21.30
C ASP A 86 1.57 14.18 -20.44
N LYS A 87 0.34 13.75 -20.75
CA LYS A 87 -0.80 13.88 -19.87
C LYS A 87 -1.05 12.53 -19.20
N ILE A 88 -0.97 12.50 -17.88
CA ILE A 88 -1.04 11.28 -17.08
C ILE A 88 -2.05 11.39 -15.94
N GLY A 89 -2.63 10.26 -15.57
CA GLY A 89 -3.29 10.05 -14.28
C GLY A 89 -2.34 9.31 -13.35
N LEU A 90 -2.29 9.71 -12.09
CA LEU A 90 -1.52 9.07 -11.03
C LEU A 90 -2.47 8.56 -9.96
N THR A 91 -2.31 7.29 -9.59
CA THR A 91 -2.98 6.66 -8.45
C THR A 91 -1.90 6.24 -7.44
N PHE A 92 -2.02 6.77 -6.23
CA PHE A 92 -1.08 6.50 -5.14
C PHE A 92 -1.55 5.34 -4.26
N TYR A 93 -0.64 4.83 -3.45
CA TYR A 93 -0.96 3.80 -2.47
C TYR A 93 -2.10 4.21 -1.54
N LYS A 94 -3.02 3.27 -1.31
CA LYS A 94 -4.06 3.34 -0.29
C LYS A 94 -4.23 1.94 0.32
N PRO A 95 -4.48 1.83 1.63
CA PRO A 95 -4.80 0.56 2.27
C PRO A 95 -6.04 -0.07 1.64
N LYS A 96 -5.98 -1.39 1.42
CA LYS A 96 -7.05 -2.19 0.84
C LYS A 96 -7.57 -3.22 1.83
N ARG A 97 -8.76 -3.76 1.60
CA ARG A 97 -9.25 -4.98 2.25
C ARG A 97 -8.74 -6.21 1.48
N PHE A 98 -8.95 -7.40 2.02
CA PHE A 98 -8.60 -8.67 1.36
C PHE A 98 -9.35 -8.93 0.04
N ASP A 99 -10.49 -8.26 -0.17
CA ASP A 99 -11.23 -8.30 -1.45
C ASP A 99 -10.67 -7.32 -2.51
N GLY A 100 -9.63 -6.56 -2.18
CA GLY A 100 -8.99 -5.57 -3.05
C GLY A 100 -9.65 -4.18 -3.05
N THR A 101 -10.81 -4.00 -2.42
CA THR A 101 -11.47 -2.69 -2.27
C THR A 101 -10.72 -1.81 -1.28
N LYS A 102 -10.87 -0.47 -1.36
CA LYS A 102 -10.23 0.43 -0.39
C LYS A 102 -10.76 0.22 1.02
N ALA A 103 -9.85 0.20 1.99
CA ALA A 103 -10.20 0.06 3.41
C ALA A 103 -11.01 1.25 3.97
N ASP A 104 -10.97 2.41 3.30
CA ASP A 104 -11.79 3.57 3.66
C ASP A 104 -13.27 3.42 3.26
N GLY A 105 -13.62 2.37 2.51
CA GLY A 105 -14.96 2.12 2.02
C GLY A 105 -15.42 3.02 0.87
N SER A 106 -14.53 3.78 0.26
CA SER A 106 -14.90 4.64 -0.87
C SER A 106 -15.31 3.89 -2.15
N ASP A 107 -15.00 2.59 -2.24
CA ASP A 107 -15.45 1.70 -3.32
C ASP A 107 -16.76 0.98 -3.00
N ASP A 108 -17.31 1.20 -1.80
CA ASP A 108 -18.49 0.49 -1.34
C ASP A 108 -19.78 0.97 -2.04
N PRO A 109 -20.76 0.07 -2.24
CA PRO A 109 -22.06 0.46 -2.78
C PRO A 109 -22.79 1.40 -1.81
N SER A 110 -23.70 2.19 -2.38
CA SER A 110 -24.60 3.04 -1.60
C SER A 110 -25.70 2.18 -0.98
N GLU A 111 -25.94 2.32 0.32
CA GLU A 111 -27.04 1.68 1.03
C GLU A 111 -28.12 2.74 1.30
N GLY A 112 -29.32 2.54 0.75
CA GLY A 112 -30.42 3.51 0.90
C GLY A 112 -30.13 4.90 0.31
N GLY A 113 -29.23 4.99 -0.67
CA GLY A 113 -28.81 6.27 -1.26
C GLY A 113 -27.69 6.99 -0.50
N VAL A 114 -27.21 6.42 0.62
CA VAL A 114 -26.11 6.96 1.42
C VAL A 114 -24.85 6.12 1.24
N ARG A 115 -23.70 6.79 1.07
CA ARG A 115 -22.37 6.16 1.12
C ARG A 115 -21.69 6.47 2.43
N THR A 116 -21.17 5.44 3.08
CA THR A 116 -20.33 5.56 4.27
C THR A 116 -18.87 5.45 3.85
N VAL A 117 -18.06 6.43 4.23
CA VAL A 117 -16.61 6.43 3.98
C VAL A 117 -15.90 6.86 5.24
N MET A 118 -14.83 6.15 5.60
CA MET A 118 -13.97 6.51 6.71
C MET A 118 -13.05 7.68 6.30
N LEU A 119 -13.30 8.87 6.85
CA LEU A 119 -12.51 10.07 6.54
C LEU A 119 -11.10 10.03 7.14
N THR A 120 -10.93 9.33 8.27
CA THR A 120 -9.67 9.26 9.01
C THR A 120 -9.50 7.88 9.64
N GLY A 121 -8.27 7.35 9.65
CA GLY A 121 -7.97 6.09 10.32
C GLY A 121 -8.52 4.85 9.60
N ALA A 122 -8.61 4.89 8.27
CA ALA A 122 -8.87 3.70 7.48
C ALA A 122 -7.82 2.63 7.79
N ALA A 123 -8.27 1.44 8.17
CA ALA A 123 -7.43 0.33 8.57
C ALA A 123 -7.87 -0.94 7.84
N SER A 124 -6.89 -1.71 7.39
CA SER A 124 -7.13 -3.04 6.84
C SER A 124 -7.35 -4.02 7.98
N LEU A 125 -8.42 -4.80 7.90
CA LEU A 125 -8.76 -5.81 8.89
C LEU A 125 -8.93 -7.17 8.21
N PHE A 126 -8.58 -8.24 8.93
CA PHE A 126 -8.94 -9.59 8.58
C PHE A 126 -10.48 -9.75 8.59
N PRO A 127 -11.05 -10.48 7.62
CA PRO A 127 -12.49 -10.74 7.50
C PRO A 127 -12.97 -11.79 8.52
N VAL A 128 -12.80 -11.48 9.80
CA VAL A 128 -13.12 -12.33 10.94
C VAL A 128 -13.91 -11.58 12.01
N LYS A 129 -14.54 -12.28 12.95
CA LYS A 129 -15.29 -11.69 14.05
C LYS A 129 -15.12 -12.47 15.34
N TRP A 130 -15.35 -11.78 16.45
CA TRP A 130 -15.54 -12.38 17.78
C TRP A 130 -16.28 -11.37 18.67
N GLU A 131 -16.82 -11.84 19.79
CA GLU A 131 -17.53 -10.99 20.74
C GLU A 131 -16.63 -9.82 21.22
N GLY A 132 -17.14 -8.59 21.11
CA GLY A 132 -16.43 -7.38 21.52
C GLY A 132 -15.40 -6.84 20.52
N ARG A 133 -15.22 -7.47 19.34
CA ARG A 133 -14.36 -6.93 18.27
C ARG A 133 -15.01 -5.72 17.60
N TYR A 134 -14.28 -4.62 17.46
CA TYR A 134 -14.70 -3.48 16.65
C TYR A 134 -14.24 -3.65 15.19
N LEU A 135 -15.16 -3.72 14.22
CA LEU A 135 -14.82 -3.81 12.78
C LEU A 135 -14.98 -2.46 12.05
N GLY A 136 -15.51 -1.44 12.73
CA GLY A 136 -15.72 -0.12 12.16
C GLY A 136 -16.60 -0.17 10.92
N ILE A 137 -16.14 0.39 9.80
CA ILE A 137 -16.90 0.36 8.53
C ILE A 137 -17.16 -1.07 8.03
N ASN A 138 -16.39 -2.05 8.49
CA ASN A 138 -16.56 -3.45 8.10
C ASN A 138 -17.65 -4.17 8.91
N ASP A 139 -18.27 -3.55 9.92
CA ASP A 139 -19.33 -4.17 10.73
C ASP A 139 -20.50 -4.67 9.85
N ARG A 140 -20.80 -3.95 8.76
CA ARG A 140 -21.83 -4.33 7.78
C ARG A 140 -21.54 -5.63 7.01
N PHE A 141 -20.29 -6.12 7.06
CA PHE A 141 -19.89 -7.39 6.47
C PHE A 141 -19.74 -8.51 7.51
N ALA A 142 -19.99 -8.24 8.78
CA ALA A 142 -19.72 -9.17 9.88
C ALA A 142 -20.41 -10.52 9.71
N ASP A 143 -21.58 -10.58 9.08
CA ASP A 143 -22.30 -11.83 8.84
C ASP A 143 -21.52 -12.80 7.94
N ALA A 144 -20.73 -12.28 7.00
CA ALA A 144 -19.89 -13.07 6.11
C ALA A 144 -18.53 -13.45 6.72
N TYR A 145 -18.17 -12.87 7.87
CA TYR A 145 -16.86 -13.05 8.48
C TYR A 145 -16.78 -14.30 9.34
N THR A 146 -15.62 -14.97 9.32
CA THR A 146 -15.36 -16.17 10.11
C THR A 146 -15.31 -15.83 11.60
N GLU A 147 -16.05 -16.55 12.43
CA GLU A 147 -15.95 -16.41 13.88
C GLU A 147 -14.69 -17.10 14.41
N ILE A 148 -13.85 -16.37 15.16
CA ILE A 148 -12.63 -16.88 15.78
C ILE A 148 -12.85 -17.04 17.28
N ARG A 149 -12.58 -18.23 17.80
CA ARG A 149 -12.82 -18.60 19.20
C ARG A 149 -11.56 -18.61 20.03
N ASN A 150 -10.44 -19.04 19.44
CA ASN A 150 -9.18 -19.17 20.15
C ASN A 150 -8.60 -17.78 20.52
N PRO A 151 -8.33 -17.52 21.82
CA PRO A 151 -7.79 -16.23 22.26
C PRO A 151 -6.41 -15.93 21.63
N TYR A 152 -5.54 -16.92 21.50
CA TYR A 152 -4.20 -16.74 20.90
C TYR A 152 -4.29 -16.40 19.41
N LEU A 153 -5.25 -16.97 18.68
CA LEU A 153 -5.47 -16.59 17.28
C LEU A 153 -6.01 -15.16 17.16
N ARG A 154 -6.91 -14.73 18.06
CA ARG A 154 -7.38 -13.34 18.13
C ARG A 154 -6.22 -12.37 18.39
N ASP A 155 -5.31 -12.73 19.27
CA ASP A 155 -4.13 -11.91 19.59
C ASP A 155 -3.17 -11.82 18.40
N LEU A 156 -2.88 -12.93 17.71
CA LEU A 156 -2.11 -12.94 16.48
C LEU A 156 -2.73 -12.03 15.40
N ILE A 157 -4.04 -12.17 15.14
CA ILE A 157 -4.77 -11.34 14.19
C ILE A 157 -4.67 -9.85 14.58
N THR A 158 -4.94 -9.55 15.86
CA THR A 158 -4.89 -8.17 16.37
C THR A 158 -3.49 -7.57 16.25
N GLN A 159 -2.45 -8.36 16.49
CA GLN A 159 -1.07 -7.92 16.34
C GLN A 159 -0.73 -7.63 14.87
N LEU A 160 -1.11 -8.51 13.94
CA LEU A 160 -0.90 -8.28 12.51
C LEU A 160 -1.59 -6.99 12.02
N GLU A 161 -2.76 -6.68 12.56
CA GLU A 161 -3.54 -5.48 12.19
C GLU A 161 -2.96 -4.19 12.77
N ARG A 162 -2.26 -4.26 13.91
CA ARG A 162 -1.79 -3.08 14.65
C ARG A 162 -0.30 -2.81 14.54
N MET A 163 0.50 -3.85 14.26
CA MET A 163 1.95 -3.72 14.21
C MET A 163 2.37 -2.86 13.01
N PRO A 164 2.96 -1.67 13.25
CA PRO A 164 3.39 -0.80 12.16
C PRO A 164 4.64 -1.36 11.49
N VAL A 165 4.70 -1.24 10.18
CA VAL A 165 5.87 -1.56 9.36
C VAL A 165 6.10 -0.46 8.31
N SER A 166 7.21 -0.53 7.56
CA SER A 166 7.52 0.43 6.50
C SER A 166 7.48 1.88 7.00
N ASN A 167 8.17 2.14 8.11
CA ASN A 167 8.21 3.42 8.84
C ASN A 167 6.84 3.91 9.34
N GLY A 168 5.85 3.02 9.48
CA GLY A 168 4.51 3.36 9.92
C GLY A 168 3.56 3.75 8.79
N LEU A 169 3.92 3.55 7.51
CA LEU A 169 3.00 3.76 6.38
C LEU A 169 1.83 2.78 6.36
N ARG A 170 2.05 1.57 6.89
CA ARG A 170 1.09 0.46 6.86
C ARG A 170 1.35 -0.50 8.03
N ALA A 171 0.42 -1.43 8.25
CA ALA A 171 0.57 -2.49 9.24
C ALA A 171 0.98 -3.83 8.59
N VAL A 172 1.31 -4.84 9.39
CA VAL A 172 1.72 -6.17 8.86
C VAL A 172 0.61 -6.81 8.01
N VAL A 173 -0.65 -6.65 8.37
CA VAL A 173 -1.79 -7.10 7.56
C VAL A 173 -1.75 -6.53 6.13
N ASN A 174 -1.24 -5.31 5.95
CA ASN A 174 -1.09 -4.72 4.63
C ASN A 174 0.00 -5.41 3.81
N VAL A 175 1.08 -5.92 4.42
CA VAL A 175 2.11 -6.70 3.71
C VAL A 175 1.47 -7.92 3.03
N LEU A 176 0.55 -8.58 3.72
CA LEU A 176 -0.20 -9.73 3.18
C LEU A 176 -1.12 -9.31 2.04
N ILE A 177 -1.92 -8.25 2.24
CA ILE A 177 -2.87 -7.76 1.23
C ILE A 177 -2.15 -7.23 -0.02
N ASP A 178 -1.06 -6.51 0.17
CA ASP A 178 -0.21 -5.96 -0.89
C ASP A 178 0.48 -7.07 -1.68
N ALA A 179 0.73 -8.22 -1.03
CA ALA A 179 1.20 -9.45 -1.65
C ALA A 179 0.10 -10.25 -2.38
N ASN A 180 -1.07 -9.66 -2.63
CA ASN A 180 -2.23 -10.29 -3.25
C ASN A 180 -2.70 -11.56 -2.51
N ALA A 181 -2.76 -11.49 -1.17
CA ALA A 181 -3.25 -12.60 -0.36
C ALA A 181 -4.67 -13.04 -0.75
N THR A 182 -4.84 -14.34 -0.99
CA THR A 182 -6.12 -14.99 -1.34
C THR A 182 -6.25 -16.33 -0.61
N GLY A 183 -7.45 -16.91 -0.59
CA GLY A 183 -7.67 -18.23 0.01
C GLY A 183 -7.42 -18.28 1.52
N LEU A 184 -7.79 -17.20 2.22
CA LEU A 184 -7.59 -17.05 3.65
C LEU A 184 -8.32 -18.15 4.44
N THR A 185 -7.58 -18.87 5.28
CA THR A 185 -8.12 -19.90 6.18
C THR A 185 -7.46 -19.80 7.55
N PHE A 186 -8.13 -20.35 8.55
CA PHE A 186 -7.75 -20.25 9.95
C PHE A 186 -7.71 -21.64 10.58
N ASN A 187 -6.61 -21.95 11.29
CA ASN A 187 -6.60 -23.04 12.26
C ASN A 187 -6.99 -22.46 13.61
N ASP A 188 -8.25 -22.67 14.02
CA ASP A 188 -8.85 -22.12 15.24
C ASP A 188 -9.18 -23.24 16.26
N PRO A 189 -8.16 -23.91 16.82
CA PRO A 189 -8.37 -25.00 17.79
C PRO A 189 -8.94 -24.47 19.10
N SER A 190 -9.44 -25.34 19.98
CA SER A 190 -9.73 -24.92 21.35
C SER A 190 -8.47 -24.43 22.07
N GLU A 191 -8.64 -23.62 23.12
CA GLU A 191 -7.50 -23.12 23.90
C GLU A 191 -6.65 -24.27 24.48
N SER A 192 -7.31 -25.33 24.96
CA SER A 192 -6.65 -26.52 25.49
C SER A 192 -5.84 -27.29 24.43
N GLU A 193 -6.27 -27.28 23.17
CA GLU A 193 -5.61 -27.99 22.07
C GLU A 193 -4.50 -27.15 21.40
N SER A 194 -4.35 -25.88 21.77
CA SER A 194 -3.43 -24.95 21.10
C SER A 194 -1.96 -25.34 21.19
N ALA A 195 -1.59 -26.18 22.16
CA ALA A 195 -0.23 -26.68 22.30
C ALA A 195 0.11 -27.81 21.31
N SER A 196 -0.88 -28.62 20.91
CA SER A 196 -0.70 -29.73 19.97
C SER A 196 -1.13 -29.38 18.55
N SER A 197 -2.04 -28.42 18.39
CA SER A 197 -2.45 -27.82 17.14
C SER A 197 -2.24 -26.31 17.24
N PRO A 198 -1.15 -25.76 16.68
CA PRO A 198 -0.88 -24.33 16.77
C PRO A 198 -1.97 -23.49 16.09
N PRO A 199 -2.58 -22.49 16.76
CA PRO A 199 -3.47 -21.56 16.09
C PRO A 199 -2.72 -20.83 14.97
N ALA A 200 -3.35 -20.73 13.79
CA ALA A 200 -2.66 -20.28 12.59
C ALA A 200 -3.56 -19.57 11.59
N ILE A 201 -2.95 -18.73 10.76
CA ILE A 201 -3.55 -18.10 9.58
C ILE A 201 -2.80 -18.61 8.35
N ARG A 202 -3.55 -19.04 7.33
CA ARG A 202 -3.00 -19.49 6.05
C ARG A 202 -3.60 -18.71 4.90
N MET A 203 -2.80 -18.42 3.89
CA MET A 203 -3.24 -17.80 2.65
C MET A 203 -2.24 -18.10 1.53
N SER A 204 -2.67 -17.93 0.28
CA SER A 204 -1.76 -17.88 -0.86
C SER A 204 -1.44 -16.45 -1.21
N VAL A 205 -0.17 -16.15 -1.48
CA VAL A 205 0.30 -14.83 -1.94
C VAL A 205 0.97 -14.95 -3.30
N SER A 206 1.04 -13.84 -4.03
CA SER A 206 1.65 -13.77 -5.34
C SER A 206 2.37 -12.44 -5.54
N THR A 207 3.68 -12.47 -5.36
CA THR A 207 4.61 -11.38 -5.61
C THR A 207 5.75 -11.83 -6.52
N GLU A 208 6.65 -10.92 -6.89
CA GLU A 208 7.89 -11.31 -7.55
C GLU A 208 8.82 -12.11 -6.63
N LYS A 209 8.71 -11.91 -5.31
CA LYS A 209 9.57 -12.53 -4.30
C LYS A 209 9.10 -13.93 -3.88
N HIS A 210 7.79 -14.10 -3.70
CA HIS A 210 7.18 -15.37 -3.30
C HIS A 210 5.85 -15.60 -4.00
N LYS A 211 5.66 -16.81 -4.51
CA LYS A 211 4.41 -17.30 -5.07
C LYS A 211 4.08 -18.64 -4.44
N GLY A 212 3.01 -18.67 -3.67
CA GLY A 212 2.53 -19.86 -2.99
C GLY A 212 1.95 -19.57 -1.61
N GLN A 213 1.90 -20.59 -0.77
CA GLN A 213 1.28 -20.51 0.55
C GLN A 213 2.17 -19.80 1.58
N VAL A 214 1.53 -19.06 2.47
CA VAL A 214 2.08 -18.45 3.67
C VAL A 214 1.23 -18.93 4.84
N GLU A 215 1.88 -19.54 5.83
CA GLU A 215 1.29 -19.86 7.12
C GLU A 215 2.00 -19.06 8.21
N ILE A 216 1.22 -18.41 9.07
CA ILE A 216 1.69 -17.76 10.29
C ILE A 216 1.01 -18.48 11.45
N SER A 217 1.78 -19.12 12.32
CA SER A 217 1.27 -19.89 13.45
C SER A 217 1.90 -19.44 14.76
N TYR A 218 1.16 -19.60 15.86
CA TYR A 218 1.65 -19.36 17.20
C TYR A 218 1.99 -20.67 17.90
N ASP A 219 3.27 -20.86 18.20
CA ASP A 219 3.73 -21.96 19.02
C ASP A 219 3.58 -21.58 20.50
N ARG A 220 2.52 -22.10 21.12
CA ARG A 220 2.21 -21.87 22.53
C ARG A 220 3.28 -22.46 23.47
N ALA A 221 3.95 -23.54 23.09
CA ALA A 221 4.94 -24.18 23.96
C ALA A 221 6.22 -23.35 24.05
N MET A 222 6.60 -22.72 22.93
CA MET A 222 7.81 -21.90 22.82
C MET A 222 7.56 -20.40 22.98
N ASP A 223 6.29 -19.97 23.02
CA ASP A 223 5.84 -18.58 23.11
C ASP A 223 6.42 -17.69 22.00
N VAL A 224 6.34 -18.17 20.76
CA VAL A 224 6.88 -17.53 19.56
C VAL A 224 5.97 -17.77 18.36
N TYR A 225 6.17 -17.02 17.29
CA TYR A 225 5.57 -17.35 16.00
C TYR A 225 6.47 -18.28 15.18
N ALA A 226 5.84 -18.99 14.26
CA ALA A 226 6.50 -19.62 13.13
C ALA A 226 5.90 -19.08 11.83
N VAL A 227 6.75 -18.87 10.83
CA VAL A 227 6.35 -18.48 9.47
C VAL A 227 6.80 -19.56 8.51
N ARG A 228 5.85 -20.13 7.77
CA ARG A 228 6.14 -21.13 6.74
C ARG A 228 5.75 -20.57 5.37
N LEU A 229 6.73 -20.45 4.49
CA LEU A 229 6.56 -20.06 3.10
C LEU A 229 6.71 -21.31 2.23
N THR A 230 5.63 -21.72 1.57
CA THR A 230 5.61 -22.92 0.71
C THR A 230 5.43 -22.50 -0.74
N PRO A 231 6.49 -22.53 -1.57
CA PRO A 231 6.40 -22.08 -2.96
C PRO A 231 5.60 -23.03 -3.86
N ASP A 232 4.90 -22.48 -4.86
CA ASP A 232 4.16 -23.26 -5.87
C ASP A 232 5.09 -24.05 -6.81
N SER A 233 6.35 -23.64 -6.91
CA SER A 233 7.37 -24.25 -7.77
C SER A 233 7.78 -25.67 -7.35
N GLY A 234 7.32 -26.14 -6.19
CA GLY A 234 7.66 -27.46 -5.65
C GLY A 234 9.01 -27.50 -4.94
N SER A 235 9.71 -26.36 -4.78
CA SER A 235 10.80 -26.27 -3.82
C SER A 235 10.25 -26.50 -2.40
N GLY A 236 11.06 -27.11 -1.53
CA GLY A 236 10.68 -27.34 -0.13
C GLY A 236 10.27 -26.05 0.59
N PRO A 237 9.41 -26.13 1.61
CA PRO A 237 8.98 -24.97 2.36
C PRO A 237 10.17 -24.33 3.11
N LEU A 238 10.25 -23.00 3.07
CA LEU A 238 11.08 -22.25 4.01
C LEU A 238 10.30 -22.14 5.31
N VAL A 239 10.87 -22.68 6.39
CA VAL A 239 10.30 -22.60 7.73
C VAL A 239 11.20 -21.70 8.58
N LEU A 240 10.61 -20.65 9.11
CA LEU A 240 11.23 -19.71 10.03
C LEU A 240 10.57 -19.92 11.39
N ASP A 241 11.21 -20.74 12.21
CA ASP A 241 10.79 -20.98 13.60
C ASP A 241 11.41 -19.93 14.54
N ASN A 242 10.85 -19.78 15.74
CA ASN A 242 11.31 -18.83 16.76
C ASN A 242 11.28 -17.37 16.31
N VAL A 243 10.24 -16.99 15.55
CA VAL A 243 10.01 -15.60 15.17
C VAL A 243 9.42 -14.86 16.36
N TYR A 244 10.20 -13.96 16.96
CA TYR A 244 9.71 -13.15 18.06
C TYR A 244 8.61 -12.19 17.60
N PHE A 245 7.72 -11.86 18.53
CA PHE A 245 6.57 -10.98 18.30
C PHE A 245 6.93 -9.70 17.53
N ASN A 246 8.02 -9.03 17.87
CA ASN A 246 8.46 -7.78 17.24
C ASN A 246 9.17 -7.96 15.88
N GLN A 247 9.52 -9.19 15.48
CA GLN A 247 10.22 -9.48 14.23
C GLN A 247 9.27 -9.91 13.10
N LEU A 248 8.03 -10.27 13.42
CA LEU A 248 7.08 -10.82 12.46
C LEU A 248 6.90 -9.96 11.20
N GLY A 249 6.83 -8.64 11.38
CA GLY A 249 6.69 -7.71 10.26
C GLY A 249 7.90 -7.72 9.31
N GLU A 250 9.12 -7.72 9.85
CA GLU A 250 10.35 -7.76 9.06
C GLU A 250 10.49 -9.11 8.34
N VAL A 251 10.21 -10.21 9.03
CA VAL A 251 10.22 -11.55 8.46
C VAL A 251 9.27 -11.67 7.26
N LEU A 252 8.07 -11.12 7.35
CA LEU A 252 7.12 -11.13 6.23
C LEU A 252 7.56 -10.19 5.09
N ILE A 253 8.11 -9.02 5.40
CA ILE A 253 8.65 -8.13 4.37
C ILE A 253 9.80 -8.82 3.61
N ASP A 254 10.71 -9.45 4.34
CA ASP A 254 11.83 -10.19 3.75
C ASP A 254 11.36 -11.43 2.98
N GLY A 255 10.30 -12.09 3.44
CA GLY A 255 9.76 -13.30 2.82
C GLY A 255 8.92 -13.07 1.57
N ILE A 256 8.05 -12.05 1.57
CA ILE A 256 6.99 -11.94 0.55
C ILE A 256 6.86 -10.56 -0.12
N ASP A 257 7.43 -9.49 0.45
CA ASP A 257 7.24 -8.13 -0.08
C ASP A 257 8.29 -7.75 -1.14
N ASP A 258 7.81 -7.28 -2.30
CA ASP A 258 8.62 -6.86 -3.45
C ASP A 258 8.63 -5.33 -3.67
N GLY A 259 8.05 -4.55 -2.75
CA GLY A 259 8.00 -3.09 -2.80
C GLY A 259 7.08 -2.50 -3.86
N ARG A 260 6.45 -3.30 -4.72
CA ARG A 260 5.63 -2.82 -5.85
C ARG A 260 4.40 -2.04 -5.40
N TRP A 261 3.90 -2.31 -4.20
CA TRP A 261 2.78 -1.61 -3.58
C TRP A 261 3.03 -0.10 -3.42
N MET A 262 4.29 0.32 -3.29
CA MET A 262 4.65 1.72 -3.10
C MET A 262 4.70 2.48 -4.43
N LEU A 263 4.74 1.79 -5.57
CA LEU A 263 4.78 2.43 -6.88
C LEU A 263 3.45 3.12 -7.20
N ALA A 264 3.52 4.40 -7.58
CA ALA A 264 2.38 5.12 -8.10
C ALA A 264 2.01 4.53 -9.47
N ALA A 265 0.75 4.09 -9.60
CA ALA A 265 0.24 3.60 -10.87
C ALA A 265 0.06 4.79 -11.83
N VAL A 266 0.59 4.66 -13.04
CA VAL A 266 0.56 5.69 -14.07
C VAL A 266 -0.41 5.28 -15.16
N ALA A 267 -1.45 6.07 -15.39
CA ALA A 267 -2.35 5.94 -16.52
C ALA A 267 -1.96 6.96 -17.59
N MET A 268 -1.52 6.49 -18.77
CA MET A 268 -1.21 7.37 -19.90
C MET A 268 -2.50 7.85 -20.57
N ILE A 269 -2.82 9.14 -20.45
CA ILE A 269 -4.04 9.74 -21.03
C ILE A 269 -3.75 10.29 -22.42
N LYS A 270 -2.63 11.00 -22.57
CA LYS A 270 -2.17 11.51 -23.87
C LYS A 270 -0.64 11.59 -23.89
N PRO A 271 0.03 10.90 -24.82
CA PRO A 271 1.48 11.01 -24.93
C PRO A 271 1.90 12.38 -25.46
N ALA A 272 3.11 12.79 -25.11
CA ALA A 272 3.75 13.98 -25.63
C ALA A 272 3.82 13.90 -27.18
N PRO A 273 3.58 15.02 -27.88
CA PRO A 273 3.74 15.04 -29.33
C PRO A 273 5.19 14.73 -29.71
N LYS A 274 5.39 13.74 -30.59
CA LYS A 274 6.72 13.44 -31.13
C LYS A 274 7.28 14.70 -31.78
N LYS A 275 8.45 15.18 -31.32
CA LYS A 275 9.17 16.25 -32.01
C LYS A 275 9.41 15.81 -33.46
N ARG A 276 8.86 16.56 -34.42
CA ARG A 276 9.09 16.35 -35.85
C ARG A 276 10.60 16.45 -36.07
N LYS A 277 11.27 15.39 -36.53
CA LYS A 277 12.67 15.47 -36.95
C LYS A 277 12.75 16.52 -38.06
N LEU A 278 13.44 17.62 -37.81
CA LEU A 278 13.85 18.54 -38.87
C LEU A 278 14.77 17.74 -39.79
N VAL A 279 14.30 17.49 -41.02
CA VAL A 279 15.14 16.97 -42.10
C VAL A 279 16.20 18.04 -42.34
N GLN A 280 17.46 17.73 -42.03
CA GLN A 280 18.57 18.60 -42.40
C GLN A 280 18.57 18.71 -43.94
N PRO A 281 18.64 19.92 -44.51
CA PRO A 281 18.77 20.06 -45.95
C PRO A 281 20.08 19.39 -46.38
N ALA A 282 20.01 18.57 -47.44
CA ALA A 282 21.17 17.96 -48.05
C ALA A 282 22.11 19.07 -48.53
N GLU A 283 23.37 19.02 -48.09
CA GLU A 283 24.44 19.84 -48.66
C GLU A 283 24.58 19.47 -50.15
N ALA A 284 24.54 20.50 -50.99
CA ALA A 284 24.66 20.42 -52.45
C ALA A 284 26.12 20.53 -52.89
#